data_AF-A0A914EI12-F1
#
_entry.id   AF-A0A914EI12-F1
#
_cell.length_a   1.000
_cell.length_b   1.000
_cell.length_c   1.000
_cell.angle_alpha   90.00
_cell.angle_beta   90.00
_cell.angle_gamma   90.00
#
_symmetry.space_group_name_H-M   'P 1'
#
loop_
_entity.id
_entity.type
_entity.pdbx_description
1 polymer ?
#
loop_
_entity_poly.entity_id
_entity_poly.type
_entity_poly.pdbx_seq_one_letter_code
_entity_poly.pdbx_strand_id
1 'polypeptide(L)'
;MGQFDSKSCLKESNMPPDMIQFAIRVVSQVVEQHRHYGKGGQSQNTGAYLYDDQKICDDINRAFLSQYGGRWFCIAGPHAVFPELPRPTKFIYFEHSTGWSYGSQKYRIFIYSYDQYAPSASAPPPAYAPKVPFS
;
A
#
# COMPACT_ATOMS: atom_id res chain seq x y z
N MET A 1 -7.73 20.17 -8.99
CA MET A 1 -6.91 19.20 -8.23
C MET A 1 -7.77 18.70 -7.08
N GLY A 2 -8.20 17.43 -7.12
CA GLY A 2 -9.17 16.87 -6.18
C GLY A 2 -8.53 16.53 -4.83
N GLN A 3 -9.14 17.02 -3.76
CA GLN A 3 -8.77 16.73 -2.38
C GLN A 3 -9.46 15.40 -1.99
N PHE A 4 -8.68 14.33 -1.80
CA PHE A 4 -9.22 12.99 -1.53
C PHE A 4 -8.83 12.53 -0.14
N ASP A 5 -9.78 12.60 0.79
CA ASP A 5 -9.59 12.31 2.22
C ASP A 5 -8.53 13.22 2.88
N SER A 6 -8.82 13.81 4.05
CA SER A 6 -7.96 14.84 4.66
C SER A 6 -6.57 14.34 5.05
N LYS A 7 -6.33 13.03 4.92
CA LYS A 7 -5.09 12.34 5.28
C LYS A 7 -4.27 11.86 4.08
N SER A 8 -4.85 11.52 2.93
CA SER A 8 -4.12 10.91 1.80
C SER A 8 -3.92 11.90 0.65
N CYS A 9 -2.69 12.30 0.37
CA CYS A 9 -2.37 13.20 -0.75
C CYS A 9 -1.72 12.43 -1.89
N LEU A 10 -2.40 12.32 -3.02
CA LEU A 10 -1.80 11.84 -4.27
C LEU A 10 -0.68 12.80 -4.71
N LYS A 11 0.48 12.25 -5.05
CA LYS A 11 1.62 13.03 -5.55
C LYS A 11 1.88 12.81 -7.02
N GLU A 12 1.89 11.55 -7.45
CA GLU A 12 2.16 11.19 -8.83
C GLU A 12 1.48 9.86 -9.17
N SER A 13 1.03 9.72 -10.41
CA SER A 13 0.40 8.49 -10.91
C SER A 13 0.35 8.48 -12.43
N ASN A 14 0.45 7.30 -13.02
CA ASN A 14 0.04 7.05 -14.41
C ASN A 14 -1.19 6.11 -14.51
N MET A 15 -1.83 5.83 -13.38
CA MET A 15 -3.03 5.01 -13.31
C MET A 15 -4.28 5.79 -13.75
N PRO A 16 -5.31 5.10 -14.27
CA PRO A 16 -6.58 5.73 -14.58
C PRO A 16 -7.32 6.17 -13.30
N PRO A 17 -8.27 7.14 -13.38
CA PRO A 17 -8.93 7.72 -12.22
C PRO A 17 -9.62 6.73 -11.28
N ASP A 18 -10.20 5.66 -11.81
CA ASP A 18 -10.85 4.58 -11.05
C ASP A 18 -9.85 3.79 -10.19
N MET A 19 -8.68 3.45 -10.75
CA MET A 19 -7.57 2.86 -9.99
C MET A 19 -7.05 3.80 -8.91
N ILE A 20 -6.94 5.10 -9.21
CA ILE A 20 -6.53 6.10 -8.22
C ILE A 20 -7.51 6.12 -7.04
N GLN A 21 -8.83 6.13 -7.29
CA GLN A 21 -9.84 6.08 -6.23
C GLN A 21 -9.76 4.80 -5.39
N PHE A 22 -9.58 3.66 -6.06
CA PHE A 22 -9.41 2.38 -5.38
C PHE A 22 -8.17 2.39 -4.48
N ALA A 23 -7.04 2.84 -5.02
CA ALA A 23 -5.77 2.92 -4.32
C ALA A 23 -5.87 3.79 -3.05
N ILE A 24 -6.51 4.96 -3.14
CA ILE A 24 -6.73 5.85 -2.00
C ILE A 24 -7.54 5.13 -0.91
N ARG A 25 -8.63 4.46 -1.32
CA ARG A 25 -9.50 3.73 -0.38
C ARG A 25 -8.74 2.61 0.34
N VAL A 26 -8.02 1.77 -0.40
CA VAL A 26 -7.25 0.65 0.14
C VAL A 26 -6.15 1.16 1.07
N VAL A 27 -5.37 2.15 0.64
CA VAL A 27 -4.29 2.73 1.45
C VAL A 27 -4.84 3.28 2.76
N SER A 28 -5.89 4.10 2.72
CA SER A 28 -6.48 4.67 3.93
C SER A 28 -6.99 3.58 4.90
N GLN A 29 -7.57 2.50 4.37
CA GLN A 29 -8.05 1.38 5.20
C GLN A 29 -6.89 0.58 5.82
N VAL A 30 -5.90 0.17 5.01
CA VAL A 30 -4.79 -0.68 5.44
C VAL A 30 -3.90 0.06 6.44
N VAL A 31 -3.58 1.33 6.18
CA VAL A 31 -2.73 2.12 7.09
C VAL A 31 -3.38 2.32 8.45
N GLU A 32 -4.69 2.58 8.50
CA GLU A 32 -5.41 2.70 9.79
C GLU A 32 -5.60 1.34 10.48
N GLN A 33 -5.70 0.23 9.74
CA GLN A 33 -5.78 -1.13 10.31
C GLN A 33 -4.48 -1.55 11.00
N HIS A 34 -3.33 -1.26 10.40
CA HIS A 34 -2.01 -1.55 10.95
C HIS A 34 -1.48 -0.46 11.88
N ARG A 35 -2.33 0.50 12.23
CA ARG A 35 -2.02 1.54 13.21
C ARG A 35 -2.07 0.95 14.62
N HIS A 36 -0.96 0.42 15.08
CA HIS A 36 -0.84 -0.05 16.47
C HIS A 36 -0.32 1.06 17.37
N TYR A 37 -1.12 1.49 18.35
CA TYR A 37 -0.61 2.25 19.50
C TYR A 37 0.45 1.37 20.17
N GLY A 38 1.68 1.88 20.30
CA GLY A 38 2.72 1.17 21.04
C GLY A 38 2.25 0.93 22.48
N LYS A 39 1.66 -0.24 22.76
CA LYS A 39 1.47 -0.71 24.13
C LYS A 39 2.83 -1.21 24.59
N GLY A 40 3.33 -0.56 25.64
CA GLY A 40 4.68 -0.73 26.18
C GLY A 40 5.18 -2.17 26.20
N GLY A 41 6.31 -2.36 25.52
CA GLY A 41 7.10 -3.58 25.52
C GLY A 41 8.41 -3.27 24.80
N GLN A 42 9.33 -2.62 25.52
CA GLN A 42 10.70 -2.27 25.10
C GLN A 42 10.86 -1.17 24.02
N SER A 43 10.53 0.07 24.40
CA SER A 43 11.49 1.19 24.27
C SER A 43 10.88 2.41 24.95
N GLN A 44 11.37 2.74 26.14
CA GLN A 44 11.02 3.98 26.83
C GLN A 44 11.62 5.15 26.04
N ASN A 45 10.78 5.92 25.33
CA ASN A 45 10.86 7.40 25.17
C ASN A 45 10.30 8.01 23.88
N THR A 46 9.61 7.27 23.02
CA THR A 46 8.89 7.91 21.91
C THR A 46 7.49 7.32 21.78
N GLY A 47 6.46 8.15 21.93
CA GLY A 47 5.08 7.78 21.65
C GLY A 47 4.84 7.58 20.16
N ALA A 48 5.69 6.79 19.48
CA ALA A 48 5.64 6.53 18.06
C ALA A 48 4.76 5.29 17.76
N TYR A 49 3.91 5.39 16.74
CA TYR A 49 3.11 4.30 16.20
C TYR A 49 4.11 3.49 15.39
N LEU A 50 4.22 2.20 15.68
CA LEU A 50 5.00 1.29 14.87
C LEU A 50 4.05 0.78 13.78
N TYR A 51 4.30 1.19 12.55
CA TYR A 51 3.66 0.58 11.38
C TYR A 51 4.44 -0.67 11.02
N ASP A 52 3.73 -1.76 10.73
CA ASP A 52 4.32 -2.93 10.10
C ASP A 52 4.33 -2.70 8.59
N ASP A 53 5.34 -1.98 8.11
CA ASP A 53 5.48 -1.55 6.70
C ASP A 53 5.35 -2.75 5.74
N GLN A 54 5.87 -3.92 6.14
CA GLN A 54 5.77 -5.14 5.36
C GLN A 54 4.32 -5.62 5.25
N LYS A 55 3.58 -5.72 6.36
CA LYS A 55 2.17 -6.13 6.31
C LYS A 55 1.30 -5.14 5.54
N ILE A 56 1.55 -3.84 5.69
CA ILE A 56 0.84 -2.81 4.92
C ILE A 56 1.03 -3.06 3.43
N CYS A 57 2.25 -3.30 2.99
CA CYS A 57 2.52 -3.57 1.59
C CYS A 57 1.94 -4.91 1.12
N ASP A 58 1.98 -5.96 1.93
CA ASP A 58 1.39 -7.26 1.57
C ASP A 58 -0.14 -7.16 1.38
N ASP A 59 -0.83 -6.44 2.25
CA ASP A 59 -2.29 -6.25 2.16
C ASP A 59 -2.68 -5.36 0.96
N ILE A 60 -1.91 -4.29 0.70
CA ILE A 60 -2.09 -3.46 -0.50
C ILE A 60 -1.88 -4.30 -1.76
N ASN A 61 -0.79 -5.06 -1.84
CA ASN A 61 -0.49 -5.90 -3.00
C ASN A 61 -1.59 -6.95 -3.21
N ARG A 62 -2.11 -7.56 -2.14
CA ARG A 62 -3.22 -8.52 -2.20
C ARG A 62 -4.51 -7.88 -2.71
N ALA A 63 -4.83 -6.66 -2.26
CA ALA A 63 -6.00 -5.93 -2.73
C ALA A 63 -5.92 -5.61 -4.24
N PHE A 64 -4.76 -5.16 -4.71
CA PHE A 64 -4.54 -4.88 -6.13
C PHE A 64 -4.54 -6.15 -6.99
N LEU A 65 -3.89 -7.23 -6.53
CA LEU A 65 -3.94 -8.53 -7.19
C LEU A 65 -5.40 -9.03 -7.32
N SER A 66 -6.19 -8.90 -6.26
CA SER A 66 -7.59 -9.33 -6.26
C SER A 66 -8.48 -8.51 -7.21
N GLN A 67 -8.22 -7.21 -7.32
CA GLN A 67 -9.05 -6.29 -8.10
C GLN A 67 -8.66 -6.24 -9.58
N TYR A 68 -7.35 -6.30 -9.87
CA TYR A 68 -6.81 -6.03 -11.21
C TYR A 68 -5.98 -7.17 -11.78
N GLY A 69 -5.73 -8.24 -11.01
CA GLY A 69 -4.82 -9.31 -11.40
C GLY A 69 -3.36 -8.85 -11.48
N GLY A 70 -2.48 -9.74 -11.93
CA GLY A 70 -1.06 -9.45 -12.13
C GLY A 70 -0.26 -9.28 -10.82
N ARG A 71 1.03 -9.01 -10.98
CA ARG A 71 1.96 -8.83 -9.87
C ARG A 71 2.06 -7.36 -9.50
N TRP A 72 1.83 -7.07 -8.23
CA TRP A 72 1.92 -5.74 -7.64
C TRP A 72 3.00 -5.70 -6.57
N PHE A 73 3.66 -4.55 -6.49
CA PHE A 73 4.70 -4.28 -5.52
C PHE A 73 4.37 -2.99 -4.78
N CYS A 74 4.84 -2.92 -3.54
CA CYS A 74 4.62 -1.78 -2.67
C CYS A 74 5.91 -1.46 -1.91
N ILE A 75 6.17 -0.17 -1.74
CA ILE A 75 7.17 0.39 -0.83
C ILE A 75 6.44 1.35 0.09
N ALA A 76 6.47 1.12 1.39
CA ALA A 76 5.82 1.94 2.39
C ALA A 76 6.78 2.30 3.53
N GLY A 77 6.60 3.48 4.12
CA GLY A 77 7.34 3.88 5.33
C GLY A 77 7.40 5.39 5.54
N PRO A 78 7.72 5.85 6.76
CA PRO A 78 7.88 7.27 7.08
C PRO A 78 9.11 7.90 6.41
N HIS A 79 10.12 7.08 6.09
CA HIS A 79 11.37 7.48 5.44
C HIS A 79 11.62 6.71 4.15
N ALA A 80 10.56 6.16 3.53
CA ALA A 80 10.71 5.45 2.27
C ALA A 80 11.40 6.35 1.23
N VAL A 81 12.59 5.90 0.80
CA VAL A 81 13.33 6.46 -0.33
C VAL A 81 12.98 5.60 -1.52
N PHE A 82 12.39 6.20 -2.55
CA PHE A 82 12.07 5.48 -3.77
C PHE A 82 13.33 5.44 -4.63
N PRO A 83 13.97 4.26 -4.80
CA PRO A 83 15.08 4.15 -5.73
C PRO A 83 14.59 4.50 -7.14
N GLU A 84 15.50 4.92 -8.02
CA GLU A 84 15.20 5.07 -9.45
C GLU A 84 14.84 3.68 -10.02
N LEU A 85 13.55 3.35 -9.97
CA LEU A 85 13.05 2.10 -10.51
C LEU A 85 12.99 2.19 -12.03
N PRO A 86 13.34 1.12 -12.76
CA PRO A 86 13.07 1.07 -14.19
C PRO A 86 11.58 1.33 -14.40
N ARG A 87 11.25 2.21 -15.38
CA ARG A 87 9.92 2.82 -15.54
C ARG A 87 8.79 1.77 -15.44
N PRO A 88 8.02 1.74 -14.34
CA PRO A 88 6.94 0.77 -14.19
C PRO A 88 5.81 1.06 -15.17
N THR A 89 5.14 0.00 -15.63
CA THR A 89 4.00 0.10 -16.55
C THR A 89 2.83 0.81 -15.89
N LYS A 90 2.62 0.56 -14.59
CA LYS A 90 1.66 1.26 -13.73
C LYS A 90 2.30 1.66 -12.41
N PHE A 91 2.07 2.87 -11.95
CA PHE A 91 2.52 3.34 -10.64
C PHE A 91 1.62 4.41 -10.07
N ILE A 92 1.66 4.50 -8.73
CA ILE A 92 0.99 5.53 -7.97
C ILE A 92 1.76 5.81 -6.68
N TYR A 93 1.90 7.09 -6.34
CA TYR A 93 2.62 7.58 -5.19
C TYR A 93 1.71 8.46 -4.30
N PHE A 94 1.65 8.12 -3.01
CA PHE A 94 0.88 8.81 -2.00
C PHE A 94 1.73 9.26 -0.81
N GLU A 95 1.35 10.41 -0.24
CA GLU A 95 1.71 10.79 1.12
C GLU A 95 0.46 10.70 2.01
N HIS A 96 0.50 9.83 3.02
CA HIS A 96 -0.54 9.70 4.04
C HIS A 96 -0.12 10.40 5.34
N SER A 97 -0.88 11.42 5.74
CA SER A 97 -0.71 12.13 7.00
C SER A 97 -1.29 11.31 8.14
N THR A 98 -0.45 10.94 9.09
CA THR A 98 -0.84 10.10 10.23
C THR A 98 -1.29 10.92 11.46
N GLY A 99 -1.33 12.26 11.35
CA GLY A 99 -1.97 13.14 12.32
C GLY A 99 -1.32 13.19 13.70
N TRP A 100 -0.01 13.42 13.78
CA TRP A 100 0.75 13.48 15.03
C TRP A 100 0.79 14.89 15.64
N SER A 101 0.59 14.97 16.95
CA SER A 101 0.62 16.21 17.76
C SER A 101 2.03 16.81 17.96
N TYR A 102 3.09 16.21 17.41
CA TYR A 102 4.44 16.78 17.37
C TYR A 102 5.07 16.49 16.01
N GLY A 103 4.78 17.35 15.04
CA GLY A 103 5.29 17.27 13.67
C GLY A 103 4.55 16.24 12.83
N SER A 104 3.86 16.71 11.78
CA SER A 104 3.13 15.86 10.83
C SER A 104 4.07 14.93 10.06
N GLN A 105 4.41 13.76 10.62
CA GLN A 105 5.12 12.72 9.88
C GLN A 105 4.22 12.18 8.76
N LYS A 106 4.73 12.28 7.53
CA LYS A 106 4.06 11.78 6.34
C LYS A 106 4.53 10.35 6.09
N TYR A 107 3.59 9.43 6.07
CA TYR A 107 3.82 8.05 5.68
C TYR A 107 3.73 7.94 4.17
N ARG A 108 4.81 7.51 3.52
CA ARG A 108 4.94 7.51 2.06
C ARG A 108 4.66 6.12 1.54
N ILE A 109 3.85 6.02 0.48
CA ILE A 109 3.47 4.73 -0.11
C ILE A 109 3.59 4.83 -1.62
N PHE A 110 4.32 3.89 -2.22
CA PHE A 110 4.47 3.75 -3.66
C PHE A 110 4.04 2.35 -4.07
N ILE A 111 3.08 2.28 -5.00
CA ILE A 111 2.52 1.03 -5.50
C ILE A 111 2.79 0.99 -6.99
N TYR A 112 3.32 -0.13 -7.48
CA TYR A 112 3.70 -0.26 -8.88
C TYR A 112 3.55 -1.68 -9.42
N SER A 113 3.44 -1.78 -10.74
CA SER A 113 3.43 -3.04 -11.47
C SER A 113 4.18 -2.88 -12.80
N TYR A 114 4.87 -3.95 -13.20
CA TYR A 114 5.50 -4.10 -14.51
C TYR A 114 4.61 -4.83 -15.51
N ASP A 115 3.55 -5.48 -15.03
CA ASP A 115 2.67 -6.24 -15.88
C ASP A 115 1.85 -5.27 -16.74
N GLN A 116 1.74 -5.56 -18.04
CA GLN A 116 0.80 -4.86 -18.90
C GLN A 116 -0.60 -5.28 -18.48
N TYR A 117 -1.40 -4.32 -18.00
CA TYR A 117 -2.79 -4.53 -17.61
C TYR A 117 -3.54 -5.25 -18.74
N ALA A 118 -3.77 -6.54 -18.57
CA ALA A 118 -4.83 -7.24 -19.25
C ALA A 118 -6.04 -7.16 -18.31
N PRO A 119 -7.09 -6.37 -18.62
CA PRO A 119 -8.35 -6.52 -17.88
C PRO A 119 -8.68 -8.01 -17.96
N SER A 120 -8.93 -8.65 -16.82
CA SER A 120 -9.06 -10.10 -16.74
C SER A 120 -10.11 -10.61 -17.74
N ALA A 121 -9.66 -11.01 -18.92
CA ALA A 121 -10.44 -11.81 -19.83
C ALA A 121 -10.39 -13.22 -19.25
N SER A 122 -11.38 -13.57 -18.43
CA SER A 122 -11.78 -14.95 -18.14
C SER A 122 -10.65 -15.96 -17.85
N ALA A 123 -9.62 -15.57 -17.09
CA ALA A 123 -8.67 -16.54 -16.56
C ALA A 123 -9.22 -17.06 -15.23
N PRO A 124 -9.52 -18.37 -15.08
CA PRO A 124 -9.87 -18.91 -13.78
C PRO A 124 -8.73 -18.64 -12.79
N PRO A 125 -9.05 -18.42 -11.50
CA PRO A 125 -8.03 -18.17 -10.50
C PRO A 125 -7.01 -19.34 -10.50
N PRO A 126 -5.71 -19.08 -10.30
CA PRO A 126 -4.75 -20.17 -10.14
C PRO A 126 -5.22 -21.04 -8.98
N ALA A 127 -5.47 -22.32 -9.26
CA ALA A 127 -5.82 -23.31 -8.26
C ALA A 127 -4.61 -23.48 -7.32
N TYR A 128 -4.54 -22.67 -6.27
CA TYR A 128 -3.71 -22.96 -5.12
C TYR A 128 -4.33 -24.19 -4.44
N ALA A 129 -3.83 -25.37 -4.81
CA ALA A 129 -4.05 -26.58 -4.05
C ALA A 129 -3.04 -26.59 -2.89
N PRO A 130 -3.46 -26.41 -1.62
CA PRO A 130 -2.61 -26.76 -0.50
C PRO A 130 -2.48 -28.29 -0.48
N LYS A 131 -1.37 -28.82 -1.00
CA LYS A 131 -0.93 -30.17 -0.64
C LYS A 131 -0.22 -30.09 0.71
N VAL A 132 -1.01 -30.01 1.78
CA VAL A 132 -0.53 -30.45 3.10
C VAL A 132 -0.74 -31.96 3.15
N PRO A 133 0.32 -32.78 3.23
CA PRO A 133 0.17 -34.20 3.43
C PRO A 133 -0.39 -34.45 4.84
N PHE A 134 -1.41 -35.30 4.92
CA PHE A 134 -1.80 -35.94 6.16
C PHE A 134 -0.63 -36.81 6.66
N SER A 135 -0.27 -36.65 7.93
CA SER A 135 0.41 -37.65 8.74
C SER A 135 -0.09 -37.49 10.18
#